data_AF-A0A0L7KZQ0-F1
#
_entry.id   AF-A0A0L7KZQ0-F1
#
_cell.length_a   1.000
_cell.length_b   1.000
_cell.length_c   1.000
_cell.angle_alpha   90.00
_cell.angle_beta   90.00
_cell.angle_gamma   90.00
#
_symmetry.space_group_name_H-M   'P 1'
#
loop_
_entity.id
_entity.type
_entity.pdbx_description
1 polymer ?
#
loop_
_entity_poly.entity_id
_entity_poly.type
_entity_poly.pdbx_seq_one_letter_code
_entity_poly.pdbx_strand_id
1 'polypeptide(L)' 'MADQFCLRWNNFQSNIVSALDSLKCSEDLVDVTLTCEGRNIKAHKVILSACSPYFRNVFK' A
#
# COMPACT_ATOMS: atom_id res chain seq x y z
N MET A 1 11.78 -7.94 37.16
CA MET A 1 10.58 -7.59 36.39
C MET A 1 11.09 -6.76 35.23
N ALA A 2 11.00 -7.23 33.99
CA ALA A 2 11.59 -6.53 32.84
C ALA A 2 10.68 -5.36 32.46
N ASP A 3 11.23 -4.15 32.43
CA ASP A 3 10.51 -2.96 31.97
C ASP A 3 10.18 -3.09 30.48
N GLN A 4 8.90 -2.92 30.14
CA GLN A 4 8.46 -2.83 28.74
C GLN A 4 8.58 -1.39 28.27
N PHE A 5 9.42 -1.17 27.25
CA PHE A 5 9.53 0.11 26.56
C PHE A 5 8.70 0.07 25.27
N CYS A 6 7.77 1.01 25.13
CA CYS A 6 6.99 1.20 23.91
C CYS A 6 7.51 2.43 23.16
N LEU A 7 8.17 2.21 22.03
CA LEU A 7 8.62 3.29 21.15
C LEU A 7 7.50 3.67 20.19
N ARG A 8 7.17 4.97 20.14
CA ARG A 8 6.24 5.54 19.17
C ARG A 8 6.99 6.41 18.18
N TRP A 9 6.88 6.09 16.90
CA TRP A 9 7.35 6.99 15.86
C TRP A 9 6.22 7.96 15.49
N ASN A 10 6.34 9.20 15.96
CA ASN A 10 5.28 10.21 15.84
C ASN A 10 4.83 10.48 14.39
N ASN A 11 5.76 10.38 13.43
CA ASN A 11 5.51 10.67 12.01
C ASN A 11 5.37 9.40 11.16
N PHE A 12 5.16 8.23 11.77
CA PHE A 12 5.09 6.97 11.03
C PHE A 12 4.03 6.99 9.91
N GLN A 13 2.82 7.48 10.23
CA GLN A 13 1.71 7.50 9.27
C GLN A 13 2.00 8.36 8.04
N SER A 14 2.56 9.56 8.20
CA SER A 14 2.93 10.39 7.05
C SER A 14 4.06 9.76 6.26
N ASN A 15 5.06 9.20 6.94
CA ASN A 15 6.24 8.64 6.30
C ASN A 15 5.90 7.39 5.50
N ILE A 16 5.04 6.51 6.01
CA ILE A 16 4.65 5.30 5.28
C ILE A 16 3.79 5.65 4.06
N VAL A 17 2.91 6.64 4.15
CA VAL A 17 2.10 7.09 3.01
C VAL A 17 2.99 7.66 1.90
N SER A 18 3.92 8.55 2.24
CA SER A 18 4.87 9.11 1.26
C SER A 18 5.79 8.04 0.65
N ALA A 19 6.22 7.06 1.45
CA ALA A 19 7.03 5.95 0.95
C ALA A 19 6.25 5.08 -0.05
N LEU A 20 5.00 4.73 0.26
CA LEU A 20 4.14 3.93 -0.63
C LEU A 20 3.80 4.68 -1.93
N ASP A 21 3.60 5.99 -1.87
CA ASP A 21 3.41 6.83 -3.06
C ASP A 21 4.67 6.84 -3.94
N SER A 22 5.85 6.99 -3.32
CA SER A 22 7.14 6.93 -4.03
C SER A 22 7.34 5.57 -4.72
N LEU A 23 7.04 4.46 -4.04
CA LEU A 23 7.11 3.12 -4.63
C LEU A 23 6.16 2.98 -5.83
N LYS A 24 4.97 3.58 -5.77
CA LYS A 24 4.03 3.56 -6.89
C LYS A 24 4.56 4.36 -8.07
N CYS A 25 5.11 5.55 -7.82
CA CYS A 25 5.68 6.42 -8.85
C CYS A 25 6.90 5.78 -9.54
N SER A 26 7.75 5.09 -8.78
CA SER A 26 8.90 4.33 -9.30
C SER A 26 8.51 2.98 -9.91
N GLU A 27 7.23 2.60 -9.84
CA GLU A 27 6.72 1.28 -10.20
C GLU A 27 7.36 0.10 -9.41
N ASP A 28 7.96 0.39 -8.26
CA ASP A 28 8.56 -0.61 -7.39
C ASP A 28 7.47 -1.42 -6.67
N LEU A 29 7.65 -2.74 -6.65
CA LEU A 29 6.73 -3.71 -6.03
C LEU A 29 5.29 -3.67 -6.60
N VAL A 30 5.07 -2.98 -7.73
CA VAL A 30 3.81 -3.00 -8.45
C VAL A 30 3.56 -4.42 -8.96
N ASP A 31 2.47 -5.01 -8.50
CA ASP A 31 2.13 -6.41 -8.71
C ASP A 31 0.77 -6.62 -9.38
N VAL A 32 0.10 -5.52 -9.78
CA VAL A 32 -1.13 -5.54 -10.57
C VAL A 32 -1.20 -4.37 -11.56
N THR A 33 -1.76 -4.65 -12.74
CA THR A 33 -2.21 -3.63 -13.70
C THR A 33 -3.72 -3.81 -13.91
N LEU A 34 -4.49 -2.75 -13.63
CA LEU A 34 -5.91 -2.70 -13.88
C LEU A 34 -6.15 -2.11 -15.28
N THR A 35 -6.90 -2.82 -16.11
CA THR A 35 -7.24 -2.38 -17.46
C THR A 35 -8.74 -2.13 -17.57
N CYS A 36 -9.13 -0.95 -18.02
CA CYS A 36 -10.54 -0.59 -18.26
C CYS A 36 -10.62 0.42 -19.41
N GLU A 37 -11.52 0.17 -20.38
CA GLU A 37 -11.76 1.06 -21.53
C GLU A 37 -10.48 1.52 -22.25
N GLY A 38 -9.52 0.61 -22.43
CA GLY A 38 -8.24 0.89 -23.09
C GLY A 38 -7.23 1.66 -22.24
N ARG A 39 -7.53 1.95 -20.97
CA ARG A 39 -6.60 2.57 -20.00
C ARG A 39 -6.00 1.52 -19.09
N ASN A 40 -4.73 1.69 -18.75
CA ASN A 40 -3.99 0.83 -17.83
C ASN A 40 -3.55 1.61 -16.59
N ILE A 41 -3.76 1.03 -15.42
CA ILE A 41 -3.35 1.61 -14.13
C ILE A 41 -2.53 0.57 -13.38
N LYS A 42 -1.25 0.88 -13.16
CA LYS A 42 -0.34 0.11 -12.32
C LYS A 42 -0.55 0.45 -10.85
N ALA A 43 -0.60 -0.55 -9.98
CA ALA A 43 -0.85 -0.38 -8.56
C ALA A 43 -0.31 -1.56 -7.73
N HIS A 44 -0.42 -1.43 -6.40
CA HIS A 44 -0.11 -2.48 -5.43
C HIS A 44 -1.39 -3.18 -4.96
N LYS A 45 -1.47 -4.51 -5.08
CA LYS A 45 -2.61 -5.32 -4.62
C LYS A 45 -2.89 -5.12 -3.14
N VAL A 46 -1.84 -5.02 -2.32
CA VAL A 46 -1.97 -4.84 -0.87
C VAL A 46 -2.71 -3.55 -0.52
N ILE A 47 -2.38 -2.44 -1.19
CA ILE A 47 -3.01 -1.14 -0.94
C ILE A 47 -4.46 -1.15 -1.43
N LEU A 48 -4.71 -1.68 -2.63
CA LEU A 48 -6.08 -1.84 -3.14
C LEU A 48 -6.93 -2.73 -2.22
N SER A 49 -6.37 -3.81 -1.69
CA SER A 49 -7.05 -4.72 -0.76
C SER A 49 -7.35 -4.08 0.59
N ALA A 50 -6.43 -3.25 1.11
CA ALA A 50 -6.65 -2.53 2.37
C ALA A 50 -7.76 -1.49 2.25
N CYS A 51 -7.91 -0.86 1.08
CA CYS A 51 -8.85 0.24 0.85
C CYS A 51 -10.18 -0.17 0.20
N SER A 52 -10.30 -1.39 -0.33
CA SER A 52 -11.50 -1.85 -1.05
C SER A 52 -11.83 -3.31 -0.76
N PRO A 53 -13.00 -3.61 -0.17
CA PRO A 53 -13.45 -4.99 0.03
C PRO A 53 -13.57 -5.80 -1.26
N TYR A 54 -13.89 -5.13 -2.38
CA TYR A 54 -13.94 -5.74 -3.70
C TYR A 54 -12.56 -6.24 -4.11
N PHE A 55 -11.56 -5.36 -4.15
CA PHE A 55 -10.20 -5.75 -4.53
C PHE A 55 -9.59 -6.75 -3.54
N ARG A 56 -9.91 -6.63 -2.25
CA ARG A 56 -9.51 -7.62 -1.24
C ARG A 56 -10.05 -9.01 -1.54
N ASN A 57 -11.24 -9.13 -2.11
CA ASN A 57 -11.80 -10.42 -2.49
C ASN A 57 -11.30 -10.90 -3.86
N VAL A 58 -11.02 -9.98 -4.79
CA VAL A 58 -10.46 -10.31 -6.12
C VAL A 58 -9.02 -10.82 -6.04
N PHE A 59 -8.21 -10.30 -5.11
CA PHE A 59 -6.80 -10.67 -4.96
C PHE A 59 -6.52 -11.76 -3.92
N LYS A 60 -7.56 -12.40 -3.38
CA LYS A 60 -7.43 -13.56 -2.49
C LYS A 60 -7.04 -14.83 -3.24
#